data_AF-A0A2M9E9M2-F1
#
_entry.id   AF-A0A2M9E9M2-F1
#
_cell.length_a   1.000
_cell.length_b   1.000
_cell.length_c   1.000
_cell.angle_alpha   90.00
_cell.angle_beta   90.00
_cell.angle_gamma   90.00
#
_symmetry.space_group_name_H-M   'P 1'
#
loop_
_entity.id
_entity.type
_entity.pdbx_description
1 polymer ?
#
loop_
_entity_poly.entity_id
_entity_poly.type
_entity_poly.pdbx_seq_one_letter_code
_entity_poly.pdbx_strand_id
1 'polypeptide(L)'
;MHDIDEIRRANLAILVREFGSVAAVARLADRTPSQVSQWLNGSKNSATGKPRGMLKDTARYIERVTGKPEGWLDTFHSGPGETGAQEPPIAAATERDIASVLADALRRMPAGLRPAAGKLLESLAATPEDPHLKESLAHMITGSKRDGGNR
;
A
#
# COMPACT_ATOMS: atom_id res chain seq x y z
N MET A 1 17.31 -10.73 6.52
CA MET A 1 16.66 -10.98 7.82
C MET A 1 16.25 -9.63 8.35
N HIS A 2 14.96 -9.32 8.38
CA HIS A 2 14.48 -8.06 8.97
C HIS A 2 14.43 -8.20 10.49
N ASP A 3 14.88 -7.18 11.20
CA ASP A 3 14.71 -7.14 12.65
C ASP A 3 13.23 -6.93 12.99
N ILE A 4 12.74 -7.50 14.10
CA ILE A 4 11.35 -7.36 14.54
C ILE A 4 10.98 -5.88 14.70
N ASP A 5 11.92 -5.03 15.12
CA ASP A 5 11.70 -3.59 15.22
C ASP A 5 11.51 -2.90 13.86
N GLU A 6 12.16 -3.40 12.79
CA GLU A 6 11.95 -2.91 11.43
C GLU A 6 10.56 -3.30 10.92
N ILE A 7 10.16 -4.56 11.16
CA ILE A 7 8.83 -5.07 10.78
C ILE A 7 7.74 -4.26 11.50
N ARG A 8 7.86 -4.06 12.81
CA ARG A 8 6.91 -3.27 13.61
C ARG A 8 6.80 -1.84 13.12
N ARG A 9 7.92 -1.20 12.75
CA ARG A 9 7.94 0.16 12.21
C ARG A 9 7.22 0.26 10.88
N ALA A 10 7.54 -0.65 9.95
CA ALA A 10 6.89 -0.70 8.64
C ALA A 10 5.37 -0.89 8.79
N ASN A 11 4.96 -1.84 9.63
CA ASN A 11 3.56 -2.13 9.89
C ASN A 11 2.84 -0.98 10.60
N LEU A 12 3.51 -0.27 11.52
CA LEU A 12 2.96 0.93 12.14
C LEU A 12 2.71 2.04 11.10
N ALA A 13 3.58 2.19 10.10
CA ALA A 13 3.37 3.14 9.01
C ALA A 13 2.15 2.77 8.16
N ILE A 14 1.87 1.48 7.97
CA ILE A 14 0.64 1.00 7.31
C ILE A 14 -0.59 1.45 8.10
N LEU A 15 -0.60 1.24 9.43
CA LEU A 15 -1.70 1.67 10.29
C LEU A 15 -1.88 3.20 10.22
N VAL A 16 -0.79 3.97 10.24
CA VAL A 16 -0.87 5.44 10.12
C VAL A 16 -1.54 5.88 8.82
N ARG A 17 -1.29 5.18 7.71
CA ARG A 17 -1.95 5.44 6.43
C ARG A 17 -3.42 5.03 6.46
N GLU A 18 -3.73 3.86 7.01
CA GLU A 18 -5.09 3.31 7.13
C GLU A 18 -6.00 4.22 7.97
N PHE A 19 -5.48 4.72 9.10
CA PHE A 19 -6.19 5.64 9.99
C PHE A 19 -5.99 7.13 9.64
N GLY A 20 -5.29 7.41 8.54
CA GLY A 20 -5.13 8.73 7.94
C GLY A 20 -4.07 9.65 8.57
N SER A 21 -3.66 9.44 9.82
CA SER A 21 -2.60 10.26 10.44
C SER A 21 -1.96 9.60 11.66
N VAL A 22 -0.74 10.07 12.00
CA VAL A 22 -0.04 9.70 13.25
C VAL A 22 -0.88 10.06 14.47
N ALA A 23 -1.54 11.22 14.44
CA ALA A 23 -2.41 11.67 15.53
C ALA A 23 -3.63 10.74 15.73
N ALA A 24 -4.20 10.20 14.66
CA ALA A 24 -5.30 9.24 14.75
C ALA A 24 -4.87 7.93 15.41
N VAL A 25 -3.73 7.36 14.98
CA VAL A 25 -3.18 6.15 15.61
C VAL A 25 -2.77 6.40 17.05
N ALA A 26 -2.18 7.56 17.36
CA ALA A 26 -1.80 7.94 18.72
C ALA A 26 -3.01 8.00 19.66
N ARG A 27 -4.14 8.58 19.20
CA ARG A 27 -5.40 8.59 19.98
C ARG A 27 -5.94 7.19 20.23
N LEU A 28 -5.94 6.32 19.21
CA LEU A 28 -6.40 4.93 19.37
C LEU A 28 -5.50 4.13 20.31
N ALA A 29 -4.19 4.35 20.22
CA ALA A 29 -3.19 3.67 21.04
C ALA A 29 -3.03 4.26 22.44
N ASP A 30 -3.80 5.29 22.82
CA ASP A 30 -3.61 6.04 24.06
C ASP A 30 -2.14 6.44 24.28
N ARG A 31 -1.53 7.01 23.23
CA ARG A 31 -0.14 7.48 23.21
C ARG A 31 -0.05 8.91 22.70
N THR A 32 1.09 9.54 22.99
CA THR A 32 1.38 10.84 22.40
C THR A 32 1.77 10.69 20.93
N PRO A 33 1.41 11.65 20.05
CA PRO A 33 1.87 11.65 18.66
C PRO A 33 3.40 11.61 18.55
N SER A 34 4.12 12.25 19.48
CA SER A 34 5.59 12.21 19.54
C SER A 34 6.11 10.79 19.75
N GLN A 35 5.48 10.00 20.63
CA GLN A 35 5.88 8.62 20.89
C GLN A 35 5.66 7.73 19.66
N VAL A 36 4.53 7.91 18.94
CA VAL A 36 4.29 7.20 17.69
C VAL A 36 5.30 7.60 16.61
N SER A 37 5.60 8.91 16.47
CA SER A 37 6.64 9.40 15.57
C SER A 37 8.04 8.86 15.90
N GLN A 38 8.37 8.67 17.17
CA GLN A 38 9.65 8.07 17.58
C GLN A 38 9.77 6.62 17.12
N TRP A 39 8.69 5.83 17.21
CA TRP A 39 8.65 4.46 16.69
C TRP A 39 8.78 4.43 15.17
N LEU A 40 8.10 5.34 14.46
CA LEU A 40 8.18 5.48 13.00
C LEU A 40 9.57 5.88 12.52
N ASN A 41 10.22 6.82 13.22
CA ASN A 41 11.52 7.33 12.83
C ASN A 41 12.68 6.43 13.30
N GLY A 42 12.40 5.41 14.12
CA GLY A 42 13.43 4.56 14.71
C GLY A 42 14.43 5.34 15.54
N SER A 43 13.99 6.41 16.22
CA SER A 43 14.87 7.34 16.91
C SER A 43 15.78 6.59 17.90
N LYS A 44 17.10 6.81 17.79
CA LYS A 44 18.09 6.12 18.63
C LYS A 44 17.93 6.54 20.09
N ASN A 45 17.98 5.56 20.99
CA ASN A 45 18.06 5.80 22.42
C ASN A 45 19.45 6.40 22.73
N SER A 46 19.47 7.65 23.21
CA SER A 46 20.70 8.38 23.54
C SER A 46 21.53 7.72 24.64
N ALA A 47 20.94 6.83 25.46
CA ALA A 47 21.66 6.11 26.51
C ALA A 47 22.33 4.81 26.03
N THR A 48 21.85 4.17 24.96
CA THR A 48 22.33 2.84 24.54
C THR A 48 22.76 2.75 23.08
N GLY A 49 22.56 3.81 22.29
CA GLY A 49 22.86 3.86 20.85
C GLY A 49 21.93 3.03 19.97
N LYS A 50 21.05 2.20 20.55
CA LYS A 50 20.10 1.34 19.83
C LYS A 50 18.80 2.08 19.50
N PRO A 51 18.15 1.83 18.35
CA PRO A 51 16.82 2.39 18.04
C PRO A 51 15.83 2.14 19.19
N ARG A 52 14.98 3.11 19.52
CA ARG A 52 13.85 2.87 20.45
C ARG A 52 12.84 1.95 19.76
N GLY A 53 12.98 0.65 20.03
CA GLY A 53 12.05 -0.37 19.59
C GLY A 53 10.69 -0.23 20.27
N MET A 54 9.64 -0.68 19.58
CA MET A 54 8.32 -0.83 20.17
C MET A 54 8.33 -2.09 21.03
N LEU A 55 8.06 -1.95 22.33
CA LEU A 55 7.98 -3.11 23.24
C LEU A 55 6.86 -4.07 22.79
N LYS A 56 7.05 -5.37 23.05
CA LYS A 56 6.07 -6.41 22.71
C LYS A 56 4.66 -6.10 23.22
N ASP A 57 4.54 -5.69 24.48
CA ASP A 57 3.23 -5.37 25.08
C ASP A 57 2.56 -4.16 24.41
N THR A 58 3.37 -3.21 23.96
CA THR A 58 2.86 -2.06 23.19
C THR A 58 2.37 -2.49 21.82
N ALA A 59 3.11 -3.36 21.13
CA ALA A 59 2.67 -3.91 19.85
C ALA A 59 1.32 -4.64 19.99
N ARG A 60 1.22 -5.53 20.98
CA ARG A 60 -0.03 -6.27 21.28
C ARG A 60 -1.20 -5.36 21.64
N TYR A 61 -0.93 -4.28 22.37
CA TYR A 61 -1.95 -3.28 22.66
C TYR A 61 -2.43 -2.56 21.39
N ILE A 62 -1.50 -2.10 20.54
CA ILE A 62 -1.81 -1.42 19.28
C ILE A 62 -2.63 -2.32 18.36
N GLU A 63 -2.28 -3.61 18.22
CA GLU A 63 -3.04 -4.59 17.44
C GLU A 63 -4.50 -4.63 17.89
N ARG A 64 -4.73 -4.76 19.20
CA ARG A 64 -6.08 -4.86 19.78
C ARG A 64 -6.92 -3.60 19.49
N VAL A 65 -6.38 -2.42 19.74
CA VAL A 65 -7.14 -1.16 19.56
C VAL A 65 -7.33 -0.77 18.09
N THR A 66 -6.51 -1.31 17.20
CA THR A 66 -6.65 -1.14 15.74
C THR A 66 -7.44 -2.27 15.07
N GLY A 67 -7.93 -3.25 15.85
CA GLY A 67 -8.72 -4.38 15.34
C GLY A 67 -7.91 -5.38 14.52
N LYS A 68 -6.57 -5.41 14.68
CA LYS A 68 -5.70 -6.36 14.01
C LYS A 68 -5.53 -7.63 14.85
N PRO A 69 -5.30 -8.80 14.23
CA PRO A 69 -5.05 -10.04 14.97
C PRO A 69 -3.74 -9.94 15.76
N GLU A 70 -3.63 -10.77 16.81
CA GLU A 70 -2.40 -10.87 17.59
C GLU A 70 -1.21 -11.28 16.70
N GLY A 71 -0.08 -10.59 16.83
CA GLY A 71 1.11 -10.88 16.03
C GLY A 71 1.14 -10.19 14.67
N TRP A 72 0.10 -9.42 14.33
CA TRP A 72 0.06 -8.67 13.07
C TRP A 72 1.25 -7.70 12.94
N LEU A 73 1.60 -6.93 13.98
CA LEU A 73 2.74 -6.01 13.93
C LEU A 73 4.10 -6.71 13.84
N ASP A 74 4.18 -8.00 14.20
CA ASP A 74 5.40 -8.81 14.14
C ASP A 74 5.53 -9.60 12.83
N THR A 75 4.47 -9.62 12.03
CA THR A 75 4.42 -10.30 10.74
C THR A 75 4.77 -9.31 9.65
N PHE A 76 5.69 -9.65 8.76
CA PHE A 76 6.02 -8.77 7.64
C PHE A 76 4.80 -8.60 6.72
N HIS A 77 4.21 -7.40 6.71
CA HIS A 77 3.20 -7.01 5.74
C HIS A 77 3.88 -6.11 4.72
N SER A 78 4.09 -6.68 3.55
CA SER A 78 4.49 -5.94 2.38
C SER A 78 3.47 -4.80 2.19
N GLY A 79 3.91 -3.54 2.37
CA GLY A 79 3.02 -2.39 2.58
C GLY A 79 2.10 -2.10 1.38
N PRO A 80 1.30 -1.01 1.38
CA PRO A 80 0.49 -0.66 0.20
C PRO A 80 1.28 -0.29 -1.08
N GLY A 81 2.61 -0.46 -1.10
CA GLY A 81 3.46 -0.45 -2.30
C GLY A 81 4.13 -1.79 -2.60
N GLU A 82 3.89 -2.77 -1.73
CA GLU A 82 4.29 -4.16 -1.87
C GLU A 82 3.08 -5.04 -1.52
N THR A 83 1.86 -4.76 -1.99
CA THR A 83 1.05 -5.96 -2.32
C THR A 83 1.92 -6.69 -3.31
N GLY A 84 2.38 -7.90 -3.00
CA GLY A 84 3.30 -8.65 -3.84
C GLY A 84 2.94 -8.47 -5.30
N ALA A 85 3.58 -7.49 -5.92
CA ALA A 85 3.92 -7.54 -7.30
C ALA A 85 5.04 -8.57 -7.29
N GLN A 86 4.65 -9.85 -7.14
CA GLN A 86 4.93 -10.66 -8.30
C GLN A 86 4.34 -9.83 -9.43
N GLU A 87 5.21 -9.12 -10.16
CA GLU A 87 4.94 -8.95 -11.58
C GLU A 87 4.34 -10.30 -11.96
N PRO A 88 3.05 -10.37 -12.35
CA PRO A 88 2.61 -11.60 -13.00
C PRO A 88 3.70 -11.81 -14.04
N PRO A 89 4.31 -13.00 -14.15
CA PRO A 89 5.27 -13.22 -15.22
C PRO A 89 4.51 -12.85 -16.49
N ILE A 90 4.70 -11.64 -17.01
CA ILE A 90 3.84 -11.08 -18.06
C ILE A 90 4.15 -11.84 -19.35
N ALA A 91 5.27 -12.56 -19.36
CA ALA A 91 5.63 -13.58 -20.31
C ALA A 91 4.68 -14.81 -20.33
N ALA A 92 3.83 -15.03 -19.31
CA ALA A 92 2.98 -16.23 -19.18
C ALA A 92 1.66 -16.03 -18.40
N ALA A 93 1.18 -14.79 -18.20
CA ALA A 93 -0.07 -14.53 -17.50
C ALA A 93 -1.25 -15.15 -18.28
N THR A 94 -2.00 -16.05 -17.65
CA THR A 94 -3.22 -16.59 -18.25
C THR A 94 -4.35 -15.56 -18.19
N GLU A 95 -5.40 -15.70 -19.00
CA GLU A 95 -6.59 -14.83 -18.93
C GLU A 95 -7.17 -14.75 -17.50
N ARG A 96 -7.08 -15.84 -16.73
CA ARG A 96 -7.53 -15.89 -15.33
C ARG A 96 -6.68 -15.00 -14.41
N ASP A 97 -5.38 -14.93 -14.66
CA ASP A 97 -4.46 -14.10 -13.87
C ASP A 97 -4.74 -12.62 -14.13
N ILE A 98 -4.97 -12.26 -15.40
CA ILE A 98 -5.35 -10.89 -15.80
C ILE A 98 -6.66 -10.48 -15.15
N ALA A 99 -7.68 -11.34 -15.21
CA ALA A 99 -8.99 -11.07 -14.63
C ALA A 99 -8.91 -10.91 -13.09
N SER A 100 -8.09 -11.71 -12.42
CA SER A 100 -7.89 -11.64 -10.97
C SER A 100 -7.26 -10.31 -10.55
N VAL A 101 -6.17 -9.92 -11.21
CA VAL A 101 -5.47 -8.66 -10.94
C VAL A 101 -6.39 -7.46 -11.19
N LEU A 102 -7.14 -7.47 -12.30
CA LEU A 102 -8.09 -6.42 -12.62
C LEU A 102 -9.23 -6.34 -11.58
N ALA A 103 -9.76 -7.48 -11.12
CA ALA A 103 -10.80 -7.53 -10.10
C ALA A 103 -10.31 -6.93 -8.77
N ASP A 104 -9.09 -7.25 -8.35
CA ASP A 104 -8.50 -6.68 -7.14
C ASP A 104 -8.26 -5.18 -7.25
N ALA A 105 -7.80 -4.71 -8.41
CA ALA A 105 -7.67 -3.27 -8.67
C ALA A 105 -9.02 -2.54 -8.57
N LEU A 106 -10.07 -3.08 -9.19
CA LEU A 106 -11.43 -2.51 -9.14
C LEU A 106 -12.01 -2.51 -7.71
N ARG A 107 -11.75 -3.55 -6.91
CA ARG A 107 -12.20 -3.62 -5.51
C ARG A 107 -11.58 -2.52 -4.64
N ARG A 108 -10.34 -2.11 -4.94
CA ARG A 108 -9.65 -1.02 -4.23
C ARG A 108 -10.17 0.38 -4.61
N MET A 109 -10.91 0.51 -5.71
CA MET A 109 -11.54 1.78 -6.10
C MET A 109 -12.76 2.10 -5.21
N PRO A 110 -13.04 3.40 -4.96
CA PRO A 110 -14.29 3.86 -4.36
C PRO A 110 -15.50 3.28 -5.12
N ALA A 111 -16.52 2.81 -4.40
CA ALA A 111 -17.66 2.10 -4.99
C ALA A 111 -18.36 2.90 -6.11
N GLY A 112 -18.42 4.23 -5.99
CA GLY A 112 -19.01 5.11 -7.00
C GLY A 112 -18.25 5.18 -8.34
N LEU A 113 -16.96 4.82 -8.37
CA LEU A 113 -16.13 4.85 -9.58
C LEU A 113 -16.11 3.52 -10.33
N ARG A 114 -16.52 2.42 -9.69
CA ARG A 114 -16.48 1.08 -10.29
C ARG A 114 -17.36 0.94 -11.53
N PRO A 115 -18.60 1.48 -11.58
CA PRO A 115 -19.42 1.39 -12.80
C PRO A 115 -18.81 2.14 -13.98
N ALA A 116 -18.17 3.28 -13.73
CA ALA A 116 -17.47 4.04 -14.77
C ALA A 116 -16.25 3.25 -15.29
N ALA A 117 -15.47 2.65 -14.40
CA ALA A 117 -14.35 1.78 -14.77
C ALA A 117 -14.82 0.56 -15.60
N GLY A 118 -15.93 -0.07 -15.22
CA GLY A 118 -16.55 -1.17 -15.99
C GLY A 118 -16.91 -0.77 -17.41
N LYS A 119 -17.60 0.36 -17.59
CA LYS A 119 -17.95 0.88 -18.93
C LYS A 119 -16.72 1.19 -19.79
N LEU A 120 -15.64 1.69 -19.19
CA LEU A 120 -14.40 1.93 -19.91
C LEU A 120 -13.78 0.61 -20.39
N LEU A 121 -13.74 -0.42 -19.54
CA LEU A 121 -13.25 -1.74 -19.90
C LEU A 121 -14.09 -2.39 -21.01
N GLU A 122 -15.42 -2.24 -20.97
CA GLU A 122 -16.32 -2.69 -22.05
C GLU A 122 -16.00 -1.98 -23.38
N SER A 123 -15.80 -0.66 -23.35
CA SER A 123 -15.40 0.10 -24.54
C SER A 123 -14.03 -0.36 -25.07
N LEU A 124 -13.07 -0.63 -24.19
CA LEU A 124 -11.75 -1.16 -24.58
C LEU A 124 -11.87 -2.54 -25.24
N ALA A 125 -12.72 -3.42 -24.70
CA ALA A 125 -12.95 -4.76 -25.23
C ALA A 125 -13.70 -4.74 -26.58
N ALA A 126 -14.49 -3.71 -26.86
CA ALA A 126 -15.21 -3.55 -28.12
C ALA A 126 -14.29 -3.12 -29.28
N THR A 127 -13.13 -2.51 -28.99
CA THR A 127 -12.16 -2.03 -30.00
C THR A 127 -10.74 -2.53 -29.70
N PRO A 128 -10.50 -3.86 -29.70
CA PRO A 128 -9.22 -4.42 -29.28
C PRO A 128 -8.07 -4.12 -30.25
N GLU A 129 -8.37 -3.78 -31.51
CA GLU A 129 -7.37 -3.49 -32.54
C GLU A 129 -7.12 -2.00 -32.82
N ASP A 130 -7.74 -1.09 -32.06
CA ASP A 130 -7.52 0.34 -32.25
C ASP A 130 -6.07 0.73 -31.86
N PRO A 131 -5.22 1.13 -32.82
CA PRO A 131 -3.83 1.47 -32.54
C PRO A 131 -3.67 2.70 -31.64
N HIS A 132 -4.58 3.67 -31.74
CA HIS A 132 -4.52 4.92 -30.97
C HIS A 132 -4.86 4.66 -29.50
N LEU A 133 -5.76 3.72 -29.26
CA LEU A 133 -6.13 3.26 -27.93
C LEU A 133 -4.99 2.49 -27.26
N LYS A 134 -4.34 1.58 -28.00
CA LYS A 134 -3.14 0.85 -27.53
C LYS A 134 -2.01 1.81 -27.17
N GLU A 135 -1.73 2.80 -28.00
CA GLU A 135 -0.71 3.82 -27.76
C GLU A 135 -1.05 4.70 -26.54
N SER A 136 -2.30 5.15 -26.43
CA SER A 136 -2.76 5.95 -25.28
C SER A 136 -2.64 5.19 -23.96
N LEU A 137 -3.00 3.90 -23.94
CA LEU A 137 -2.84 3.03 -22.77
C LEU A 137 -1.36 2.82 -22.42
N ALA A 138 -0.51 2.57 -23.43
CA ALA A 138 0.93 2.43 -23.22
C ALA A 138 1.54 3.70 -22.60
N HIS A 139 1.12 4.88 -23.04
CA HIS A 139 1.56 6.15 -22.45
C HIS A 139 1.09 6.34 -21.00
N MET A 140 -0.15 5.97 -20.69
CA MET A 140 -0.68 6.06 -19.32
C MET A 140 0.08 5.14 -18.35
N ILE A 141 0.49 3.96 -18.81
CA ILE A 141 1.17 2.94 -17.99
C ILE A 141 2.66 3.27 -17.83
N THR A 142 3.32 3.76 -18.88
CA THR A 142 4.77 4.04 -18.87
C THR A 142 5.13 5.41 -18.29
N GLY A 143 4.14 6.27 -18.01
CA GLY A 143 4.36 7.58 -17.38
C GLY A 143 5.08 8.59 -18.28
N SER A 144 5.26 8.30 -19.57
CA SER A 144 5.89 9.23 -20.51
C SER A 144 4.95 10.39 -20.77
N LYS A 145 5.17 11.48 -20.04
CA LYS A 145 4.56 12.79 -20.31
C LYS A 145 4.79 13.10 -21.78
N ARG A 146 3.75 13.46 -22.52
CA ARG A 146 3.91 14.05 -23.85
C ARG A 146 4.73 15.33 -23.68
N ASP A 147 6.02 15.28 -24.00
CA ASP A 147 6.77 16.47 -24.40
C ASP A 147 6.21 16.92 -25.75
N GLY A 148 5.11 17.67 -25.68
CA GLY A 148 4.64 18.55 -26.74
C GLY A 148 4.53 19.93 -26.10
N GLY A 149 5.41 20.91 -26.35
CA GLY A 149 6.08 21.16 -27.63
C GLY A 149 5.08 21.80 -28.59
N ASN A 150 4.61 23.02 -28.27
CA ASN A 150 4.11 24.01 -29.23
C ASN A 150 4.08 25.37 -28.51
N ARG A 151 5.06 26.26 -28.76
CA ARG A 151 4.98 27.39 -29.71
C ARG A 151 3.71 28.21 -29.57
#